data_AF-A0A7C8F8M5-F1
#
_entry.id   AF-A0A7C8F8M5-F1
#
_cell.length_a   1.000
_cell.length_b   1.000
_cell.length_c   1.000
_cell.angle_alpha   90.00
_cell.angle_beta   90.00
_cell.angle_gamma   90.00
#
_symmetry.space_group_name_H-M   'P 1'
#
loop_
_entity.id
_entity.type
_entity.pdbx_description
1 polymer ?
#
loop_
_entity_poly.entity_id
_entity_poly.type
_entity_poly.pdbx_seq_one_letter_code
_entity_poly.pdbx_strand_id
1 'polypeptide(L)' 'MVINLKKLRNLLSKQRDEIERAVEGTGYLARTVIGVGTFLLDNEGNVDLLSAKQLVVFDKFLKPLLERPFQ' A
#
# COMPACT_ATOMS: atom_id res chain seq x y z
N MET A 1 8.03 3.96 -12.08
CA MET A 1 8.45 3.33 -10.80
C MET A 1 8.13 1.85 -10.88
N VAL A 2 8.99 0.96 -10.38
CA VAL A 2 8.69 -0.49 -10.36
C VAL A 2 8.38 -0.92 -8.92
N ILE A 3 7.18 -1.44 -8.68
CA ILE A 3 6.80 -1.96 -7.36
C ILE A 3 7.36 -3.36 -7.18
N ASN A 4 8.00 -3.62 -6.04
CA ASN A 4 8.37 -4.96 -5.65
C ASN A 4 7.14 -5.73 -5.13
N LEU A 5 6.55 -6.57 -5.98
CA LEU A 5 5.33 -7.32 -5.68
C LEU A 5 5.48 -8.30 -4.51
N LYS A 6 6.68 -8.84 -4.28
CA LYS A 6 6.96 -9.69 -3.12
C LYS A 6 6.88 -8.89 -1.83
N LYS A 7 7.46 -7.69 -1.81
CA LYS A 7 7.37 -6.77 -0.67
C LYS A 7 5.93 -6.36 -0.42
N LEU A 8 5.18 -6.00 -1.46
CA LEU A 8 3.77 -5.63 -1.35
C LEU A 8 2.91 -6.78 -0.81
N ARG A 9 3.10 -8.00 -1.31
CA ARG A 9 2.41 -9.19 -0.79
C ARG A 9 2.72 -9.42 0.68
N ASN A 10 3.98 -9.29 1.09
CA ASN A 10 4.37 -9.44 2.50
C ASN A 10 3.75 -8.35 3.38
N LEU A 11 3.73 -7.09 2.93
CA LEU A 11 3.11 -5.98 3.64
C LEU A 11 1.62 -6.28 3.94
N LEU A 12 0.86 -6.68 2.91
CA LEU A 12 -0.58 -6.92 3.03
C LEU A 12 -0.97 -8.18 3.82
N SER A 13 -0.08 -9.19 3.85
CA SER A 13 -0.34 -10.48 4.49
C SER A 13 0.25 -10.62 5.89
N LYS A 14 1.41 -10.01 6.15
CA LYS A 14 2.20 -10.22 7.39
C LYS A 14 2.40 -8.96 8.23
N GLN A 15 2.14 -7.78 7.68
CA GLN A 15 2.42 -6.50 8.35
C GLN A 15 1.18 -5.60 8.35
N ARG A 16 0.00 -6.18 8.62
CA ARG A 16 -1.24 -5.42 8.69
C ARG A 16 -1.20 -4.38 9.82
N ASP A 17 -0.57 -4.70 10.93
CA ASP A 17 -0.41 -3.77 12.06
C ASP A 17 0.41 -2.52 11.68
N GLU A 18 1.38 -2.64 10.77
CA GLU A 18 2.11 -1.47 10.24
C GLU A 18 1.19 -0.57 9.42
N ILE A 19 0.26 -1.16 8.65
CA ILE A 19 -0.74 -0.41 7.89
C ILE A 19 -1.71 0.29 8.86
N GLU A 20 -2.16 -0.41 9.90
CA GLU A 20 -3.04 0.16 10.94
C GLU A 20 -2.39 1.33 11.66
N ARG A 21 -1.13 1.18 12.09
CA ARG A 21 -0.33 2.27 12.66
C ARG A 21 -0.16 3.43 11.69
N ALA A 22 0.06 3.16 10.41
CA ALA A 22 0.27 4.22 9.42
C ALA A 22 -0.98 5.07 9.16
N VAL A 23 -2.19 4.52 9.37
CA VAL A 23 -3.45 5.25 9.14
C VAL A 23 -4.03 5.88 10.40
N GLU A 24 -3.53 5.53 11.58
CA GLU A 24 -4.04 6.01 12.87
C GLU A 24 -4.05 7.55 12.93
N GLY A 25 -5.17 8.14 13.36
CA GLY A 25 -5.33 9.59 13.45
C GLY A 25 -5.44 10.33 12.12
N THR A 26 -5.34 9.65 10.96
CA THR A 26 -5.37 10.32 9.65
C THR A 26 -6.76 10.43 9.01
N GLY A 27 -7.76 9.75 9.59
CA GLY A 27 -9.12 9.63 9.03
C GLY A 27 -9.26 8.60 7.90
N TYR A 28 -8.16 7.97 7.46
CA TYR A 28 -8.19 6.85 6.53
C TYR A 28 -8.38 5.53 7.27
N LEU A 29 -8.94 4.55 6.58
CA LEU A 29 -9.13 3.21 7.13
C LEU A 29 -8.06 2.26 6.57
N ALA A 30 -7.55 1.37 7.42
CA ALA A 30 -6.54 0.38 7.01
C ALA A 30 -7.04 -0.46 5.82
N ARG A 31 -8.34 -0.82 5.81
CA ARG A 31 -8.97 -1.53 4.69
C ARG A 31 -8.87 -0.79 3.35
N THR A 32 -8.84 0.54 3.35
CA THR A 32 -8.69 1.33 2.13
C THR A 32 -7.28 1.19 1.58
N VAL A 33 -6.27 1.28 2.44
CA VAL A 33 -4.86 1.07 2.07
C VAL A 33 -4.63 -0.35 1.57
N ILE A 34 -5.19 -1.35 2.28
CA ILE A 34 -5.13 -2.76 1.89
C ILE A 34 -5.78 -2.97 0.52
N GLY A 35 -6.96 -2.39 0.29
CA GLY A 35 -7.66 -2.50 -0.99
C GLY A 35 -6.85 -1.94 -2.17
N VAL A 36 -6.19 -0.79 -2.00
CA VAL A 36 -5.29 -0.24 -3.03
C VAL A 36 -4.10 -1.17 -3.26
N GLY A 37 -3.52 -1.73 -2.20
CA GLY A 37 -2.42 -2.69 -2.33
C GLY A 37 -2.83 -3.98 -3.04
N THR A 38 -4.02 -4.51 -2.74
CA THR A 38 -4.56 -5.69 -3.43
C THR A 38 -4.81 -5.39 -4.91
N PHE A 39 -5.42 -4.25 -5.22
CA PHE A 39 -5.61 -3.83 -6.61
C PHE A 39 -4.29 -3.76 -7.38
N LEU A 40 -3.23 -3.21 -6.75
CA LEU A 40 -1.91 -3.20 -7.37
C LEU A 40 -1.36 -4.61 -7.58
N LEU A 41 -1.53 -5.56 -6.65
CA LEU A 41 -1.11 -6.95 -6.86
C LEU A 41 -1.83 -7.61 -8.04
N ASP A 42 -3.14 -7.37 -8.16
CA ASP A 42 -3.96 -7.94 -9.24
C ASP A 42 -3.59 -7.33 -10.60
N ASN A 43 -2.98 -6.15 -10.62
CA ASN A 43 -2.56 -5.41 -11.81
C ASN A 43 -1.03 -5.32 -11.94
N GLU A 44 -0.30 -6.32 -11.44
CA GLU A 44 1.16 -6.45 -11.60
C GLU A 44 1.98 -5.24 -11.12
N GLY A 45 1.42 -4.47 -10.18
CA GLY A 45 2.04 -3.27 -9.62
C GLY A 45 1.93 -2.03 -10.50
N ASN A 46 1.05 -2.04 -11.51
CA ASN A 46 0.87 -0.91 -12.41
C ASN A 46 0.13 0.26 -11.71
N VAL A 47 0.91 1.27 -11.32
CA VAL A 47 0.41 2.46 -10.61
C VAL A 47 -0.40 3.38 -11.54
N ASP A 48 -0.18 3.32 -12.85
CA ASP A 48 -0.88 4.17 -13.83
C ASP A 48 -2.37 3.80 -13.96
N LEU A 49 -2.76 2.62 -13.46
CA LEU A 49 -4.15 2.16 -13.38
C LEU A 49 -4.89 2.66 -12.13
N LEU A 50 -4.19 3.32 -11.20
CA LEU A 50 -4.83 3.91 -10.03
C LEU A 50 -5.62 5.16 -10.41
N SER A 51 -6.85 5.27 -9.92
CA SER A 51 -7.57 6.54 -9.91
C SER A 51 -6.84 7.58 -9.06
N ALA A 52 -7.13 8.87 -9.28
CA ALA A 52 -6.53 9.96 -8.51
C ALA A 52 -6.69 9.79 -6.98
N LYS A 53 -7.83 9.25 -6.51
CA LYS A 53 -8.05 8.97 -5.09
C LYS A 53 -7.18 7.83 -4.57
N GLN A 54 -7.03 6.77 -5.36
CA GLN A 54 -6.17 5.63 -4.99
C GLN A 54 -4.70 6.02 -5.01
N LEU A 55 -4.29 6.89 -5.95
CA LEU A 55 -2.93 7.41 -6.03
C LEU A 55 -2.55 8.19 -4.76
N VAL A 56 -3.44 9.02 -4.23
CA VAL A 56 -3.22 9.70 -2.94
C VAL A 56 -3.01 8.71 -1.81
N VAL A 57 -3.78 7.62 -1.75
CA VAL A 57 -3.62 6.56 -0.74
C VAL A 57 -2.28 5.83 -0.93
N PHE A 58 -1.91 5.56 -2.18
CA PHE A 58 -0.64 4.93 -2.52
C PHE A 58 0.55 5.78 -2.06
N ASP A 59 0.60 7.04 -2.46
CA ASP A 59 1.70 7.95 -2.14
C ASP A 59 1.81 8.24 -0.64
N LYS A 60 0.67 8.37 0.05
CA LYS A 60 0.65 8.70 1.47
C LYS A 60 1.02 7.52 2.38
N PHE A 61 0.64 6.30 2.02
CA PHE A 61 0.74 5.15 2.93
C PHE A 61 1.55 3.98 2.34
N LEU A 62 1.16 3.46 1.17
CA LEU A 62 1.79 2.25 0.64
C LEU A 62 3.24 2.48 0.22
N LYS A 63 3.51 3.58 -0.48
CA LYS A 63 4.85 3.89 -0.98
C LYS A 63 5.87 4.03 0.16
N PRO A 64 5.64 4.83 1.22
CA PRO A 64 6.53 4.87 2.38
C PRO A 64 6.74 3.51 3.05
N LEU A 65 5.69 2.68 3.17
CA LEU A 65 5.80 1.35 3.77
C LEU A 65 6.62 0.38 2.91
N LEU A 66 6.56 0.48 1.58
CA LEU A 66 7.30 -0.36 0.64
C LEU A 66 8.78 0.04 0.51
N GLU A 67 9.08 1.32 0.69
CA GLU A 67 10.43 1.87 0.64
C GLU A 67 11.24 1.57 1.91
N ARG A 68 10.58 1.23 3.02
CA ARG A 68 11.28 0.77 4.22
C ARG A 68 12.11 -0.48 3.92
N PRO A 69 13.38 -0.54 4.36
CA PRO A 69 14.14 -1.79 4.36
C PRO A 69 13.41 -2.79 5.27
N PHE A 70 13.27 -4.03 4.81
CA PHE A 70 12.74 -5.09 5.67
C PHE A 70 13.76 -5.31 6.78
N GLN A 71 13.34 -5.13 8.04
CA GLN A 71 14.10 -5.62 9.19
C GLN A 71 13.97 -7.14 9.28
#